data_AF-A0A2H0NK96-F1
#
_entry.id   AF-A0A2H0NK96-F1
#
_cell.length_a   1.000
_cell.length_b   1.000
_cell.length_c   1.000
_cell.angle_alpha   90.00
_cell.angle_beta   90.00
_cell.angle_gamma   90.00
#
_symmetry.space_group_name_H-M   'P 1'
#
loop_
_entity.id
_entity.type
_entity.pdbx_description
1 polymer ?
#
loop_
_entity_poly.entity_id
_entity_poly.type
_entity_poly.pdbx_seq_one_letter_code
_entity_poly.pdbx_strand_id
1 'polypeptide(L)'
;MVVDANTNYQCDKTTKGYENLKCNRISSVTCTGGGDGCDRGGIVPNSWAGDMATTFKPDGAGNYILQFGTIADNYWGGWGTVYDRTMTFTVKDVALVSLFSLVRAAFDDWLLVSINGTVVYVGPKGGDRLEAFYKRRCTDTRRACGFYILPFVRYCATCESFPELRTNWNIGLNIDLKPFLKTGANTIFVRTIVAGLGEGAIQIRTRQFCPVNCSASTNNQCAAMEARAK
;
A
#
# COMPACT_ATOMS: atom_id res chain seq x y z
N MET A 1 65.81 -21.04 74.65
CA MET A 1 66.59 -21.80 73.65
C MET A 1 65.96 -23.17 73.55
N VAL A 2 65.35 -23.52 72.41
CA VAL A 2 64.65 -24.82 72.12
C VAL A 2 63.35 -25.01 72.96
N VAL A 3 62.12 -25.34 72.50
CA VAL A 3 61.47 -25.92 71.27
C VAL A 3 61.28 -27.46 71.32
N ASP A 4 60.13 -28.08 71.03
CA ASP A 4 58.80 -27.60 70.57
C ASP A 4 57.74 -27.70 71.70
N ALA A 5 56.66 -28.53 71.79
CA ALA A 5 56.11 -29.59 70.91
C ALA A 5 54.56 -29.63 70.90
N ASN A 6 53.96 -29.02 69.86
CA ASN A 6 52.66 -29.21 69.18
C ASN A 6 51.43 -29.95 69.81
N THR A 7 50.24 -29.45 69.44
CA THR A 7 48.89 -29.93 69.80
C THR A 7 48.45 -31.22 69.08
N ASN A 8 47.38 -31.85 69.57
CA ASN A 8 46.56 -32.77 68.78
C ASN A 8 45.05 -32.66 69.13
N TYR A 9 44.26 -32.10 68.20
CA TYR A 9 42.79 -32.16 68.20
C TYR A 9 42.34 -32.62 66.81
N GLN A 10 42.05 -33.91 66.66
CA GLN A 10 41.51 -34.43 65.40
C GLN A 10 40.04 -34.04 65.22
N CYS A 11 39.79 -33.17 64.24
CA CYS A 11 38.45 -32.92 63.68
C CYS A 11 38.37 -33.47 62.25
N ASP A 12 38.68 -34.76 62.08
CA ASP A 12 38.51 -35.48 60.81
C ASP A 12 37.02 -35.63 60.46
N LYS A 13 36.47 -34.61 59.80
CA LYS A 13 35.13 -34.62 59.22
C LYS A 13 35.11 -34.08 57.80
N THR A 14 35.93 -34.69 56.94
CA THR A 14 35.98 -34.46 55.49
C THR A 14 34.73 -35.04 54.77
N THR A 15 33.55 -34.47 55.06
CA THR A 15 32.34 -34.72 54.27
C THR A 15 32.41 -34.03 52.91
N LYS A 16 33.29 -34.52 52.02
CA LYS A 16 33.28 -34.21 50.58
C LYS A 16 32.12 -34.96 49.91
N GLY A 17 30.90 -34.51 50.18
CA GLY A 17 29.71 -34.97 49.45
C GLY A 17 29.67 -34.37 48.05
N TYR A 18 29.24 -35.14 47.06
CA TYR A 18 28.89 -34.64 45.73
C TYR A 18 27.45 -34.11 45.75
N GLU A 19 27.27 -32.81 45.52
CA GLU A 19 25.95 -32.19 45.44
C GLU A 19 25.53 -31.97 43.97
N ASN A 20 24.42 -32.59 43.55
CA ASN A 20 23.85 -32.40 42.22
C ASN A 20 22.97 -31.15 42.16
N LEU A 21 23.61 -29.98 42.19
CA LEU A 21 22.97 -28.68 42.04
C LEU A 21 22.34 -28.54 40.64
N LYS A 22 21.02 -28.31 40.58
CA LYS A 22 20.28 -28.04 39.34
C LYS A 22 20.07 -26.54 39.17
N CYS A 23 20.18 -26.07 37.92
CA CYS A 23 19.93 -24.69 37.52
C CYS A 23 19.28 -24.67 36.13
N ASN A 24 18.56 -23.60 35.80
CA ASN A 24 17.92 -23.43 34.50
C ASN A 24 18.48 -22.21 33.76
N ARG A 25 18.45 -22.28 32.42
CA ARG A 25 18.54 -21.11 31.54
C ARG A 25 17.17 -20.90 30.92
N ILE A 26 16.48 -19.86 31.35
CA ILE A 26 15.10 -19.56 30.92
C ILE A 26 15.16 -18.38 29.96
N SER A 27 14.92 -18.63 28.69
CA SER A 27 14.75 -17.59 27.68
C SER A 27 13.28 -17.18 27.55
N SER A 28 13.01 -15.89 27.59
CA SER A 28 11.68 -15.30 27.41
C SER A 28 11.72 -14.24 26.32
N VAL A 29 10.63 -14.13 25.56
CA VAL A 29 10.46 -13.11 24.52
C VAL A 29 9.27 -12.22 24.89
N THR A 30 9.51 -10.92 24.95
CA THR A 30 8.49 -9.91 25.24
C THR A 30 8.31 -9.04 24.01
N CYS A 31 7.12 -9.06 23.41
CA CYS A 31 6.78 -8.22 22.26
C CYS A 31 5.88 -7.06 22.69
N THR A 32 6.17 -5.87 22.17
CA THR A 32 5.36 -4.65 22.37
C THR A 32 5.07 -3.98 21.03
N GLY A 33 3.99 -3.19 20.94
CA GLY A 33 3.48 -2.69 19.66
C GLY A 33 2.56 -3.69 18.96
N GLY A 34 2.54 -3.68 17.62
CA GLY A 34 1.50 -4.34 16.83
C GLY A 34 0.18 -3.53 16.77
N GLY A 35 -0.78 -4.02 15.97
CA GLY A 35 -2.02 -3.30 15.65
C GLY A 35 -2.06 -2.79 14.20
N ASP A 36 -2.95 -1.84 13.92
CA ASP A 36 -3.24 -1.35 12.56
C ASP A 36 -3.64 0.15 12.56
N GLY A 37 -3.12 0.94 11.62
CA GLY A 37 -3.45 2.36 11.45
C GLY A 37 -2.52 3.36 12.15
N CYS A 38 -1.26 3.00 12.39
CA CYS A 38 -0.26 3.93 12.95
C CYS A 38 0.63 4.62 11.91
N ASP A 39 0.53 4.25 10.62
CA ASP A 39 1.33 4.82 9.54
C ASP A 39 0.53 4.87 8.21
N ARG A 40 1.05 5.62 7.24
CA ARG A 40 0.38 6.11 6.03
C ARG A 40 0.24 5.06 4.91
N GLY A 41 -0.08 3.82 5.28
CA GLY A 41 -0.26 2.72 4.32
C GLY A 41 0.96 2.43 3.46
N GLY A 42 2.14 2.38 4.07
CA GLY A 42 3.41 2.07 3.43
C GLY A 42 4.03 3.21 2.62
N ILE A 43 3.28 4.27 2.29
CA ILE A 43 3.78 5.36 1.45
C ILE A 43 4.84 6.18 2.21
N VAL A 44 6.06 6.17 1.71
CA VAL A 44 7.16 6.99 2.22
C VAL A 44 6.80 8.48 2.07
N PRO A 45 6.83 9.29 3.15
CA PRO A 45 6.49 10.71 3.08
C PRO A 45 7.32 11.45 2.01
N ASN A 46 6.65 12.32 1.25
CA ASN A 46 7.23 13.13 0.17
C ASN A 46 7.86 12.32 -0.98
N SER A 47 7.61 11.01 -1.09
CA SER A 47 8.09 10.18 -2.20
C SER A 47 7.22 10.24 -3.45
N TRP A 48 6.08 10.94 -3.41
CA TRP A 48 5.16 11.04 -4.54
C TRP A 48 5.56 12.16 -5.50
N ALA A 49 5.51 11.87 -6.80
CA ALA A 49 5.75 12.84 -7.86
C ALA A 49 4.78 12.59 -9.03
N GLY A 50 4.13 13.65 -9.52
CA GLY A 50 3.16 13.59 -10.62
C GLY A 50 2.79 14.97 -11.12
N ASP A 51 2.08 15.03 -12.25
CA ASP A 51 1.78 16.26 -12.99
C ASP A 51 0.38 16.86 -12.71
N MET A 52 -0.34 16.29 -11.73
CA MET A 52 -1.62 16.79 -11.23
C MET A 52 -1.56 17.11 -9.74
N ALA A 53 -2.47 17.97 -9.29
CA ALA A 53 -2.67 18.28 -7.88
C ALA A 53 -2.79 16.98 -7.05
N THR A 54 -1.94 16.84 -6.04
CA THR A 54 -1.86 15.65 -5.19
C THR A 54 -2.01 16.08 -3.74
N THR A 55 -2.87 15.41 -2.98
CA THR A 55 -2.98 15.65 -1.53
C THR A 55 -3.03 14.33 -0.76
N PHE A 56 -2.40 14.29 0.41
CA PHE A 56 -2.35 13.11 1.26
C PHE A 56 -2.64 13.51 2.70
N LYS A 57 -3.79 13.09 3.23
CA LYS A 57 -4.38 13.60 4.48
C LYS A 57 -4.95 12.47 5.35
N PRO A 58 -4.98 12.61 6.70
CA PRO A 58 -5.68 11.67 7.56
C PRO A 58 -7.18 11.61 7.25
N ASP A 59 -7.78 10.44 7.41
CA ASP A 59 -9.20 10.13 7.15
C ASP A 59 -9.89 9.48 8.37
N GLY A 60 -9.25 9.55 9.54
CA GLY A 60 -9.74 8.96 10.79
C GLY A 60 -9.43 7.46 10.93
N ALA A 61 -9.53 6.95 12.16
CA ALA A 61 -9.23 5.55 12.52
C ALA A 61 -7.87 5.00 11.99
N GLY A 62 -6.87 5.88 11.84
CA GLY A 62 -5.56 5.52 11.30
C GLY A 62 -5.47 5.39 9.77
N ASN A 63 -6.55 5.68 9.05
CA ASN A 63 -6.56 5.73 7.59
C ASN A 63 -6.01 7.08 7.08
N TYR A 64 -5.47 7.06 5.87
CA TYR A 64 -5.14 8.24 5.08
C TYR A 64 -5.83 8.16 3.71
N ILE A 65 -6.20 9.32 3.15
CA ILE A 65 -6.68 9.44 1.76
C ILE A 65 -5.59 10.11 0.94
N LEU A 66 -5.10 9.38 -0.07
CA LEU A 66 -4.30 9.90 -1.17
C LEU A 66 -5.23 10.28 -2.31
N GLN A 67 -5.33 11.57 -2.60
CA GLN A 67 -6.03 12.09 -3.78
C GLN A 67 -5.02 12.46 -4.86
N PHE A 68 -5.24 11.95 -6.07
CA PHE A 68 -4.54 12.35 -7.29
C PHE A 68 -5.54 13.01 -8.24
N GLY A 69 -5.29 14.25 -8.63
CA GLY A 69 -6.22 15.12 -9.35
C GLY A 69 -7.05 16.01 -8.45
N THR A 70 -7.67 17.03 -9.05
CA THR A 70 -8.60 17.92 -8.37
C THR A 70 -10.02 17.43 -8.61
N ILE A 71 -10.78 17.19 -7.54
CA ILE A 71 -12.24 17.02 -7.60
C ILE A 71 -12.84 18.43 -7.62
N ALA A 72 -12.95 18.98 -8.84
CA ALA A 72 -13.47 20.30 -9.19
C ALA A 72 -13.70 20.33 -10.70
N ASP A 73 -14.34 21.37 -11.19
CA ASP A 73 -14.92 21.39 -12.53
C ASP A 73 -13.92 21.72 -13.66
N ASN A 74 -14.00 20.99 -14.77
CA ASN A 74 -13.80 21.51 -16.14
C ASN A 74 -12.44 22.16 -16.49
N TYR A 75 -11.32 21.62 -15.99
CA TYR A 75 -9.97 22.13 -16.29
C TYR A 75 -9.29 21.49 -17.51
N TRP A 76 -9.92 20.51 -18.16
CA TRP A 76 -9.56 19.98 -19.48
C TRP A 76 -10.67 20.25 -20.50
N GLY A 77 -10.38 20.12 -21.80
CA GLY A 77 -11.37 20.37 -22.85
C GLY A 77 -10.97 19.86 -24.22
N GLY A 78 -11.98 19.59 -25.06
CA GLY A 78 -11.79 19.06 -26.41
C GLY A 78 -12.97 18.24 -26.90
N TRP A 79 -12.70 17.24 -27.75
CA TRP A 79 -13.74 16.37 -28.30
C TRP A 79 -13.17 14.98 -28.61
N GLY A 80 -13.20 14.10 -27.61
CA GLY A 80 -12.43 12.84 -27.62
C GLY A 80 -10.95 13.04 -27.32
N THR A 81 -10.57 14.13 -26.64
CA THR A 81 -9.18 14.42 -26.28
C THR A 81 -8.73 13.54 -25.12
N VAL A 82 -7.56 12.93 -25.26
CA VAL A 82 -6.98 12.01 -24.26
C VAL A 82 -6.02 12.76 -23.34
N TYR A 83 -6.22 12.60 -22.04
CA TYR A 83 -5.37 13.14 -20.98
C TYR A 83 -4.75 12.01 -20.16
N ASP A 84 -3.56 11.57 -20.58
CA ASP A 84 -2.73 10.60 -19.87
C ASP A 84 -1.91 11.29 -18.77
N ARG A 85 -1.94 10.73 -17.57
CA ARG A 85 -1.46 11.36 -16.33
C ARG A 85 -0.88 10.33 -15.38
N THR A 86 0.19 10.69 -14.67
CA THR A 86 0.99 9.71 -13.91
C THR A 86 1.45 10.25 -12.57
N MET A 87 1.38 9.41 -11.54
CA MET A 87 2.01 9.65 -10.24
C MET A 87 2.84 8.45 -9.83
N THR A 88 4.13 8.65 -9.57
CA THR A 88 4.97 7.69 -8.87
C THR A 88 4.90 7.90 -7.36
N PHE A 89 5.16 6.86 -6.58
CA PHE A 89 5.29 6.91 -5.11
C PHE A 89 6.07 5.69 -4.59
N THR A 90 6.69 5.78 -3.42
CA THR A 90 7.46 4.66 -2.85
C THR A 90 6.71 4.00 -1.69
N VAL A 91 6.54 2.68 -1.76
CA VAL A 91 6.03 1.84 -0.67
C VAL A 91 7.21 1.23 0.07
N LYS A 92 7.34 1.49 1.39
CA LYS A 92 8.45 1.02 2.22
C LYS A 92 8.50 -0.51 2.32
N ASP A 93 7.35 -1.14 2.54
CA ASP A 93 7.16 -2.59 2.52
C ASP A 93 5.67 -2.89 2.26
N VAL A 94 5.37 -3.64 1.19
CA VAL A 94 4.00 -4.01 0.82
C VAL A 94 3.37 -5.02 1.80
N ALA A 95 4.18 -5.78 2.55
CA ALA A 95 3.68 -6.70 3.56
C ALA A 95 3.00 -5.96 4.74
N LEU A 96 3.51 -4.77 5.08
CA LEU A 96 2.97 -3.93 6.15
C LEU A 96 1.71 -3.16 5.75
N VAL A 97 1.41 -3.00 4.45
CA VAL A 97 0.19 -2.33 3.99
C VAL A 97 -1.03 -3.18 4.37
N SER A 98 -1.90 -2.67 5.24
CA SER A 98 -3.12 -3.37 5.68
C SER A 98 -4.31 -3.06 4.79
N LEU A 99 -4.39 -1.85 4.26
CA LEU A 99 -5.41 -1.38 3.32
C LEU A 99 -4.78 -0.52 2.23
N PHE A 100 -5.15 -0.76 0.97
CA PHE A 100 -4.86 0.13 -0.14
C PHE A 100 -5.97 -0.01 -1.18
N SER A 101 -6.94 0.90 -1.20
CA SER A 101 -8.17 0.71 -1.98
C SER A 101 -8.62 1.97 -2.68
N LEU A 102 -9.02 1.85 -3.95
CA LEU A 102 -9.68 2.93 -4.70
C LEU A 102 -11.10 3.09 -4.16
N VAL A 103 -11.34 4.20 -3.47
CA VAL A 103 -12.60 4.48 -2.75
C VAL A 103 -13.46 5.54 -3.42
N ARG A 104 -12.90 6.31 -4.37
CA ARG A 104 -13.66 7.29 -5.17
C ARG A 104 -12.99 7.54 -6.51
N ALA A 105 -13.81 7.74 -7.54
CA ALA A 105 -13.42 8.33 -8.82
C ALA A 105 -14.37 9.48 -9.15
N ALA A 106 -13.83 10.62 -9.59
CA ALA A 106 -14.60 11.75 -10.09
C ALA A 106 -14.04 12.18 -11.46
N PHE A 107 -14.88 12.28 -12.49
CA PHE A 107 -14.43 12.49 -13.88
C PHE A 107 -15.56 12.88 -14.84
N ASP A 108 -15.21 13.51 -15.95
CA ASP A 108 -16.11 13.75 -17.09
C ASP A 108 -15.28 13.68 -18.40
N ASP A 109 -15.57 12.83 -19.39
CA ASP A 109 -16.65 11.83 -19.48
C ASP A 109 -16.18 10.40 -19.08
N TRP A 110 -14.91 10.06 -19.31
CA TRP A 110 -14.35 8.71 -19.11
C TRP A 110 -13.08 8.71 -18.27
N LEU A 111 -12.87 7.63 -17.52
CA LEU A 111 -11.67 7.43 -16.72
C LEU A 111 -11.17 5.99 -16.80
N LEU A 112 -9.86 5.79 -16.95
CA LEU A 112 -9.18 4.53 -16.70
C LEU A 112 -8.12 4.75 -15.64
N VAL A 113 -8.01 3.81 -14.70
CA VAL A 113 -6.97 3.78 -13.67
C VAL A 113 -6.18 2.48 -13.82
N SER A 114 -4.85 2.57 -13.75
CA SER A 114 -3.98 1.40 -13.65
C SER A 114 -2.91 1.58 -12.58
N ILE A 115 -2.51 0.47 -11.95
CA ILE A 115 -1.47 0.40 -10.92
C ILE A 115 -0.35 -0.47 -11.47
N ASN A 116 0.88 0.05 -11.52
CA ASN A 116 2.06 -0.62 -12.08
C ASN A 116 1.85 -1.21 -13.49
N GLY A 117 0.94 -0.62 -14.28
CA GLY A 117 0.57 -1.06 -15.64
C GLY A 117 -0.68 -1.96 -15.70
N THR A 118 -1.14 -2.54 -14.59
CA THR A 118 -2.35 -3.35 -14.55
C THR A 118 -3.59 -2.47 -14.43
N VAL A 119 -4.54 -2.57 -15.37
CA VAL A 119 -5.82 -1.84 -15.31
C VAL A 119 -6.65 -2.34 -14.13
N VAL A 120 -7.12 -1.41 -13.30
CA VAL A 120 -7.90 -1.70 -12.07
C VAL A 120 -9.31 -1.10 -12.08
N TYR A 121 -9.56 -0.11 -12.93
CA TYR A 121 -10.87 0.51 -13.10
C TYR A 121 -11.00 1.13 -14.50
N VAL A 122 -12.18 0.97 -15.10
CA VAL A 122 -12.61 1.69 -16.30
C VAL A 122 -14.02 2.22 -16.06
N GLY A 123 -14.16 3.55 -16.03
CA GLY A 123 -15.39 4.27 -15.76
C GLY A 123 -15.91 5.01 -17.01
N PRO A 124 -17.24 5.15 -17.15
CA PRO A 124 -18.28 4.69 -16.20
C PRO A 124 -18.81 3.28 -16.53
N LYS A 125 -18.52 2.73 -17.72
CA LYS A 125 -19.20 1.54 -18.29
C LYS A 125 -18.50 0.19 -18.02
N GLY A 126 -17.49 0.16 -17.16
CA GLY A 126 -16.58 -1.00 -17.03
C GLY A 126 -15.68 -1.15 -18.27
N GLY A 127 -14.93 -2.24 -18.36
CA GLY A 127 -14.07 -2.52 -19.51
C GLY A 127 -12.69 -3.08 -19.16
N ASP A 128 -11.88 -3.30 -20.20
CA ASP A 128 -10.47 -3.75 -20.11
C ASP A 128 -9.47 -2.71 -20.63
N ARG A 129 -9.95 -1.62 -21.25
CA ARG A 129 -9.17 -0.61 -21.97
C ARG A 129 -9.86 0.75 -21.94
N LEU A 130 -9.17 1.78 -22.40
CA LEU A 130 -9.78 3.07 -22.73
C LEU A 130 -9.01 3.71 -23.90
N GLU A 131 -9.56 3.58 -25.10
CA GLU A 131 -8.92 3.94 -26.37
C GLU A 131 -9.77 5.01 -27.10
N ALA A 132 -9.22 6.20 -27.36
CA ALA A 132 -9.81 7.14 -28.31
C ALA A 132 -9.42 6.73 -29.74
N PHE A 133 -10.40 6.70 -30.64
CA PHE A 133 -10.18 6.40 -32.06
C PHE A 133 -11.21 7.13 -32.93
N TYR A 134 -10.97 7.18 -34.24
CA TYR A 134 -11.82 7.90 -35.20
C TYR A 134 -12.48 6.93 -36.19
N LYS A 135 -13.80 7.04 -36.39
CA LYS A 135 -14.53 6.28 -37.44
C LYS A 135 -15.64 7.09 -38.07
N ARG A 136 -16.09 6.67 -39.27
CA ARG A 136 -17.35 7.16 -39.85
C ARG A 136 -18.52 6.67 -39.00
N ARG A 137 -19.50 7.53 -38.75
CA ARG A 137 -20.78 7.11 -38.17
C ARG A 137 -21.61 6.39 -39.24
N CYS A 138 -21.83 5.09 -39.08
CA CYS A 138 -22.75 4.33 -39.92
C CYS A 138 -24.04 4.01 -39.15
N THR A 139 -25.15 3.91 -39.86
CA THR A 139 -26.33 3.17 -39.38
C THR A 139 -26.15 1.68 -39.69
N ASP A 140 -26.89 0.80 -39.02
CA ASP A 140 -26.72 -0.66 -39.12
C ASP A 140 -26.90 -1.20 -40.55
N THR A 141 -27.67 -0.46 -41.37
CA THR A 141 -27.64 -0.56 -42.82
C THR A 141 -26.31 -0.05 -43.38
N ARG A 142 -25.38 -0.97 -43.65
CA ARG A 142 -24.02 -0.75 -44.22
C ARG A 142 -23.92 0.13 -45.51
N ARG A 143 -25.05 0.61 -46.05
CA ARG A 143 -25.14 1.52 -47.20
C ARG A 143 -25.21 3.01 -46.80
N ALA A 144 -25.41 3.34 -45.53
CA ALA A 144 -25.57 4.71 -45.04
C ALA A 144 -24.56 5.04 -43.92
N CYS A 145 -23.30 5.24 -44.33
CA CYS A 145 -22.25 5.85 -43.51
C CYS A 145 -22.15 7.35 -43.80
N GLY A 146 -22.10 8.18 -42.76
CA GLY A 146 -21.96 9.62 -42.89
C GLY A 146 -20.61 10.06 -43.46
N PHE A 147 -20.61 11.24 -44.09
CA PHE A 147 -19.40 11.87 -44.64
C PHE A 147 -18.38 12.23 -43.57
N TYR A 148 -18.83 12.57 -42.35
CA TYR A 148 -17.97 12.95 -41.23
C TYR A 148 -17.36 11.74 -40.53
N ILE A 149 -16.06 11.84 -40.27
CA ILE A 149 -15.33 11.00 -39.33
C ILE A 149 -15.47 11.67 -37.96
N LEU A 150 -15.87 10.89 -36.94
CA LEU A 150 -16.07 11.37 -35.57
C LEU A 150 -15.20 10.55 -34.60
N PRO A 151 -14.79 11.12 -33.46
CA PRO A 151 -14.15 10.37 -32.40
C PRO A 151 -15.15 9.44 -31.71
N PHE A 152 -14.64 8.32 -31.24
CA PHE A 152 -15.31 7.31 -30.43
C PHE A 152 -14.33 6.83 -29.36
N VAL A 153 -14.88 6.34 -28.25
CA VAL A 153 -14.16 5.66 -27.18
C VAL A 153 -14.45 4.17 -27.27
N ARG A 154 -13.40 3.34 -27.33
CA ARG A 154 -13.51 1.90 -27.12
C ARG A 154 -13.08 1.57 -25.70
N TYR A 155 -13.91 0.79 -25.00
CA TYR A 155 -13.71 0.42 -23.60
C TYR A 155 -13.75 -1.10 -23.34
N CYS A 156 -14.22 -1.89 -24.30
CA CYS A 156 -13.98 -3.34 -24.33
C CYS A 156 -13.71 -3.80 -25.77
N ALA A 157 -13.33 -5.08 -25.96
CA ALA A 157 -13.06 -5.68 -27.28
C ALA A 157 -14.10 -5.36 -28.39
N THR A 158 -15.39 -5.23 -28.04
CA THR A 158 -16.48 -4.85 -28.95
C THR A 158 -17.30 -3.65 -28.46
N CYS A 159 -16.95 -3.04 -27.32
CA CYS A 159 -17.74 -2.00 -26.68
C CYS A 159 -17.24 -0.61 -27.08
N GLU A 160 -18.07 0.14 -27.80
CA GLU A 160 -17.74 1.46 -28.35
C GLU A 160 -18.84 2.48 -28.04
N SER A 161 -18.46 3.74 -27.82
CA SER A 161 -19.37 4.84 -27.48
C SER A 161 -18.86 6.15 -28.09
N PHE A 162 -19.70 7.17 -28.18
CA PHE A 162 -19.19 8.54 -28.31
C PHE A 162 -18.39 8.92 -27.04
N PRO A 163 -17.42 9.84 -27.13
CA PRO A 163 -16.71 10.36 -25.96
C PRO A 163 -17.68 11.09 -25.03
N GLU A 164 -18.47 12.01 -25.58
CA GLU A 164 -19.56 12.72 -24.90
C GLU A 164 -20.59 11.75 -24.26
N LEU A 165 -20.74 11.85 -22.94
CA LEU A 165 -21.72 11.16 -22.11
C LEU A 165 -22.66 12.12 -21.34
N ARG A 166 -22.43 13.44 -21.37
CA ARG A 166 -23.26 14.47 -20.72
C ARG A 166 -23.46 14.24 -19.21
N THR A 167 -22.47 13.65 -18.54
CA THR A 167 -22.64 13.15 -17.17
C THR A 167 -21.34 13.29 -16.41
N ASN A 168 -21.29 14.26 -15.50
CA ASN A 168 -20.24 14.35 -14.50
C ASN A 168 -20.35 13.15 -13.54
N TRP A 169 -19.32 12.31 -13.48
CA TRP A 169 -19.31 11.12 -12.64
C TRP A 169 -18.63 11.43 -11.31
N ASN A 170 -19.27 11.03 -10.21
CA ASN A 170 -18.72 11.14 -8.86
C ASN A 170 -19.09 9.86 -8.10
N ILE A 171 -18.28 8.81 -8.29
CA ILE A 171 -18.60 7.43 -7.96
C ILE A 171 -17.83 6.99 -6.71
N GLY A 172 -18.57 6.51 -5.69
CA GLY A 172 -18.01 5.78 -4.57
C GLY A 172 -17.61 4.36 -4.99
N LEU A 173 -16.40 3.95 -4.63
CA LEU A 173 -15.79 2.67 -5.01
C LEU A 173 -15.30 1.90 -3.77
N ASN A 174 -14.96 0.63 -3.96
CA ASN A 174 -14.27 -0.19 -2.95
C ASN A 174 -13.44 -1.28 -3.63
N ILE A 175 -12.51 -0.86 -4.49
CA ILE A 175 -11.65 -1.77 -5.26
C ILE A 175 -10.33 -1.93 -4.50
N ASP A 176 -10.00 -3.15 -4.07
CA ASP A 176 -8.70 -3.43 -3.46
C ASP A 176 -7.59 -3.29 -4.52
N LEU A 177 -6.61 -2.46 -4.22
CA LEU A 177 -5.46 -2.16 -5.05
C LEU A 177 -4.16 -2.77 -4.48
N LYS A 178 -4.17 -3.29 -3.25
CA LYS A 178 -2.98 -3.91 -2.62
C LYS A 178 -2.35 -5.03 -3.48
N PRO A 179 -3.09 -5.91 -4.18
CA PRO A 179 -2.50 -6.97 -5.01
C PRO A 179 -1.63 -6.47 -6.17
N PHE A 180 -1.77 -5.21 -6.58
CA PHE A 180 -1.00 -4.61 -7.68
C PHE A 180 0.21 -3.79 -7.19
N LEU A 181 0.39 -3.66 -5.87
CA LEU A 181 1.55 -2.98 -5.27
C LEU A 181 2.79 -3.89 -5.20
N LYS A 182 3.95 -3.26 -5.09
CA LYS A 182 5.23 -3.88 -4.76
C LYS A 182 6.00 -3.03 -3.75
N THR A 183 6.94 -3.62 -3.04
CA THR A 183 7.92 -2.86 -2.24
C THR A 183 8.81 -2.03 -3.18
N GLY A 184 9.12 -0.79 -2.79
CA GLY A 184 9.86 0.16 -3.63
C GLY A 184 8.95 1.11 -4.44
N ALA A 185 9.43 1.54 -5.61
CA ALA A 185 8.72 2.51 -6.45
C ALA A 185 7.50 1.87 -7.15
N ASN A 186 6.35 2.52 -7.02
CA ASN A 186 5.07 2.17 -7.63
C ASN A 186 4.58 3.32 -8.52
N THR A 187 3.71 2.99 -9.47
CA THR A 187 3.11 3.96 -10.40
C THR A 187 1.59 3.84 -10.40
N ILE A 188 0.89 4.94 -10.15
CA ILE A 188 -0.51 5.17 -10.52
C ILE A 188 -0.50 5.86 -11.88
N PHE A 189 -1.25 5.30 -12.83
CA PHE A 189 -1.55 5.94 -14.11
C PHE A 189 -3.06 6.16 -14.21
N VAL A 190 -3.43 7.32 -14.76
CA VAL A 190 -4.81 7.70 -15.04
C VAL A 190 -4.90 8.20 -16.48
N ARG A 191 -5.88 7.68 -17.23
CA ARG A 191 -6.29 8.24 -18.53
C ARG A 191 -7.69 8.79 -18.40
N THR A 192 -7.87 10.05 -18.79
CA THR A 192 -9.19 10.67 -18.94
C THR A 192 -9.46 10.88 -20.43
N ILE A 193 -10.71 10.72 -20.88
CA ILE A 193 -11.13 11.15 -22.22
C ILE A 193 -12.32 12.08 -22.06
N VAL A 194 -12.22 13.29 -22.64
CA VAL A 194 -13.19 14.38 -22.46
C VAL A 194 -13.83 14.83 -23.78
N ALA A 195 -15.05 15.31 -23.70
CA ALA A 195 -15.79 16.06 -24.71
C ALA A 195 -16.37 17.34 -24.10
N GLY A 196 -16.33 18.44 -24.86
CA GLY A 196 -16.62 19.76 -24.31
C GLY A 196 -15.52 20.18 -23.32
N LEU A 197 -15.82 20.08 -22.03
CA LEU A 197 -14.93 20.33 -20.90
C LEU A 197 -15.04 19.16 -19.92
N GLY A 198 -14.02 18.95 -19.07
CA GLY A 198 -14.09 17.93 -18.02
C GLY A 198 -12.86 17.87 -17.11
N GLU A 199 -12.81 16.82 -16.29
CA GLU A 199 -11.75 16.57 -15.31
C GLU A 199 -11.52 15.08 -15.05
N GLY A 200 -10.52 14.76 -14.22
CA GLY A 200 -10.31 13.40 -13.70
C GLY A 200 -9.53 13.40 -12.39
N ALA A 201 -10.08 12.77 -11.36
CA ALA A 201 -9.47 12.63 -10.04
C ALA A 201 -9.89 11.33 -9.34
N ILE A 202 -8.99 10.79 -8.52
CA ILE A 202 -9.22 9.57 -7.73
C ILE A 202 -8.84 9.77 -6.27
N GLN A 203 -9.50 9.03 -5.37
CA GLN A 203 -9.11 8.91 -3.97
C GLN A 203 -8.83 7.45 -3.61
N ILE A 204 -7.63 7.20 -3.09
CA ILE A 204 -7.19 5.90 -2.59
C ILE A 204 -7.08 5.99 -1.07
N ARG A 205 -7.77 5.11 -0.34
CA ARG A 205 -7.64 4.96 1.11
C ARG A 205 -6.48 4.01 1.42
N THR A 206 -5.59 4.42 2.32
CA THR A 206 -4.38 3.69 2.70
C THR A 206 -4.30 3.49 4.21
N ARG A 207 -3.82 2.33 4.67
CA ARG A 207 -3.59 1.99 6.08
C ARG A 207 -2.47 0.94 6.20
N GLN A 208 -1.76 0.92 7.33
CA GLN A 208 -0.63 0.02 7.56
C GLN A 208 -0.66 -0.62 8.96
N PHE A 209 -0.26 -1.90 9.01
CA PHE A 209 0.04 -2.65 10.23
C PHE A 209 1.21 -2.05 11.01
N CYS A 210 1.09 -2.10 12.33
CA CYS A 210 2.07 -1.50 13.22
C CYS A 210 3.25 -2.44 13.50
N PRO A 211 4.48 -1.91 13.57
CA PRO A 211 5.66 -2.72 13.88
C PRO A 211 5.52 -3.35 15.26
N VAL A 212 5.97 -4.61 15.34
CA VAL A 212 6.07 -5.36 16.59
C VAL A 212 7.53 -5.37 17.03
N ASN A 213 7.81 -4.80 18.20
CA ASN A 213 9.14 -4.75 18.80
C ASN A 213 9.27 -5.87 19.83
N CYS A 214 9.89 -6.98 19.43
CA CYS A 214 10.19 -8.12 20.31
C CYS A 214 11.61 -8.02 20.87
N SER A 215 11.75 -8.09 22.19
CA SER A 215 13.04 -8.29 22.87
C SER A 215 13.11 -9.69 23.48
N ALA A 216 14.27 -10.32 23.37
CA ALA A 216 14.56 -11.59 24.04
C ALA A 216 15.42 -11.32 25.27
N SER A 217 15.09 -11.94 26.39
CA SER A 217 15.91 -11.95 27.61
C SER A 217 16.19 -13.40 28.02
N THR A 218 17.32 -13.65 28.66
CA THR A 218 17.64 -15.00 29.20
C THR A 218 18.09 -14.89 30.65
N ASN A 219 17.29 -15.46 31.54
CA ASN A 219 17.62 -15.61 32.95
C ASN A 219 18.54 -16.83 33.11
N ASN A 220 19.85 -16.58 33.26
CA ASN A 220 20.85 -17.62 33.50
C ASN A 220 20.96 -17.92 35.01
N GLN A 221 20.10 -18.79 35.53
CA GLN A 221 20.16 -19.21 36.94
C GLN A 221 21.41 -20.05 37.25
N CYS A 222 22.14 -20.50 36.23
CA CYS A 222 23.40 -21.23 36.37
C CYS A 222 24.62 -20.32 36.59
N ALA A 223 24.52 -19.00 36.41
CA ALA A 223 25.68 -18.09 36.43
C ALA A 223 26.55 -18.18 37.72
N ALA A 224 25.93 -18.38 38.88
CA ALA A 224 26.63 -18.54 40.15
C ALA A 224 27.33 -19.91 40.32
N MET A 225 26.91 -20.93 39.56
CA MET A 225 27.56 -22.25 39.51
C MET A 225 28.69 -22.23 38.47
N GLU A 226 28.44 -21.63 37.31
CA GLU A 226 29.42 -21.39 36.24
C GLU A 226 30.63 -20.57 36.75
N ALA A 227 30.40 -19.59 37.62
CA ALA A 227 31.45 -18.81 38.27
C ALA A 227 32.25 -19.57 39.35
N ARG A 228 31.74 -20.71 39.85
CA ARG A 228 32.42 -21.60 40.82
C ARG A 228 33.12 -22.80 40.16
N ALA A 229 32.92 -23.00 38.87
CA ALA A 229 33.48 -24.08 38.07
C ALA A 229 34.66 -23.62 37.19
N LYS A 230 35.26 -22.49 37.53
CA LYS A 230 36.48 -21.91 36.96
C LYS A 230 37.57 -21.84 38.02
#